data_AF-A0A3B9A334-F1
#
_entry.id   AF-A0A3B9A334-F1
#
_cell.length_a   1.000
_cell.length_b   1.000
_cell.length_c   1.000
_cell.angle_alpha   90.00
_cell.angle_beta   90.00
_cell.angle_gamma   90.00
#
_symmetry.space_group_name_H-M   'P 1'
#
loop_
_entity.id
_entity.type
_entity.pdbx_description
1 polymer ?
#
loop_
_entity_poly.entity_id
_entity_poly.type
_entity_poly.pdbx_seq_one_letter_code
_entity_poly.pdbx_strand_id
1 'polypeptide(L)'
;MTPEQFEQKVAAARQPLVVEFWAPWCGPCKIMNPILKSASEKYRGQVELLKINADESPELLRQLKIFSIPTLLVYRDGKAVYRKVGAQPAAAIEALFAGLAEGKEIQKSGPTPFDRLLRLGAGLVIAGIGVTGQINYLLVLLGGVLVFSAVYDRCPIYRAVSNWVKNLLQRSKLQA
;
A
#
# COMPACT_ATOMS: atom_id res chain seq x y z
N MET A 1 -22.86 5.13 9.69
CA MET A 1 -22.51 3.70 9.47
C MET A 1 -21.95 3.17 10.78
N THR A 2 -22.53 2.14 11.39
CA THR A 2 -21.98 1.57 12.63
C THR A 2 -20.94 0.48 12.35
N PRO A 3 -20.09 0.10 13.32
CA PRO A 3 -19.24 -1.09 13.25
C PRO A 3 -19.92 -2.36 12.75
N GLU A 4 -21.07 -2.69 13.33
CA GLU A 4 -21.79 -3.93 13.05
C GLU A 4 -22.33 -3.92 11.61
N GLN A 5 -22.90 -2.79 11.18
CA GLN A 5 -23.36 -2.61 9.81
C GLN A 5 -22.22 -2.73 8.81
N PHE A 6 -21.05 -2.18 9.16
CA PHE A 6 -19.86 -2.25 8.31
C PHE A 6 -19.34 -3.69 8.19
N GLU A 7 -19.24 -4.43 9.29
CA GLU A 7 -18.82 -5.83 9.29
C GLU A 7 -19.79 -6.70 8.47
N GLN A 8 -21.09 -6.51 8.64
CA GLN A 8 -22.11 -7.19 7.82
C GLN A 8 -21.94 -6.85 6.33
N LYS A 9 -21.71 -5.59 5.99
CA LYS A 9 -21.49 -5.15 4.60
C LYS A 9 -20.24 -5.81 4.01
N VAL A 10 -19.16 -5.89 4.77
CA VAL A 10 -17.90 -6.55 4.37
C VAL A 10 -18.09 -8.06 4.21
N ALA A 11 -18.80 -8.72 5.14
CA ALA A 11 -19.06 -10.15 5.09
C ALA A 11 -19.99 -10.55 3.94
N ALA A 12 -20.95 -9.69 3.59
CA ALA A 12 -21.88 -9.92 2.47
C ALA A 12 -21.31 -9.55 1.09
N ALA A 13 -20.15 -8.88 1.03
CA ALA A 13 -19.56 -8.43 -0.21
C ALA A 13 -19.06 -9.62 -1.04
N ARG A 14 -19.71 -9.86 -2.19
CA ARG A 14 -19.29 -10.89 -3.17
C ARG A 14 -18.21 -10.39 -4.12
N GLN A 15 -18.15 -9.07 -4.31
CA GLN A 15 -17.15 -8.39 -5.12
C GLN A 15 -16.13 -7.75 -4.18
N PRO A 16 -14.89 -7.50 -4.66
CA PRO A 16 -13.96 -6.65 -3.94
C PRO A 16 -14.60 -5.30 -3.59
N LEU A 17 -14.52 -4.94 -2.31
CA LEU A 17 -15.14 -3.73 -1.75
C LEU A 17 -14.05 -2.71 -1.44
N VAL A 18 -14.04 -1.62 -2.21
CA VAL A 18 -13.22 -0.43 -1.94
C VAL A 18 -14.00 0.48 -1.02
N VAL A 19 -13.41 0.86 0.11
CA VAL A 19 -14.02 1.74 1.11
C VAL A 19 -13.23 3.05 1.20
N GLU A 20 -13.87 4.17 0.90
CA GLU A 20 -13.33 5.52 1.07
C GLU A 20 -13.89 6.16 2.35
N PHE A 21 -12.99 6.55 3.25
CA PHE A 21 -13.31 7.37 4.41
C PHE A 21 -13.03 8.85 4.07
N TRP A 22 -14.07 9.68 4.12
CA TRP A 22 -14.05 11.07 3.64
C TRP A 22 -14.86 11.99 4.56
N ALA A 23 -14.81 13.31 4.30
CA ALA A 23 -15.66 14.30 4.96
C ALA A 23 -15.88 15.52 4.03
N PRO A 24 -16.96 16.31 4.19
CA PRO A 24 -17.26 17.44 3.30
C PRO A 24 -16.21 18.57 3.35
N TRP A 25 -15.58 18.76 4.50
CA TRP A 25 -14.52 19.75 4.71
C TRP A 25 -13.15 19.28 4.21
N CYS A 26 -13.01 18.01 3.83
CA CYS A 26 -11.75 17.44 3.36
C CYS A 26 -11.47 17.84 1.90
N GLY A 27 -10.60 18.84 1.71
CA GLY A 27 -10.12 19.29 0.40
C GLY A 27 -9.62 18.16 -0.50
N PRO A 28 -8.66 17.33 -0.06
CA PRO A 28 -8.14 16.22 -0.86
C PRO A 28 -9.21 15.16 -1.22
N CYS A 29 -10.18 14.92 -0.33
CA CYS A 29 -11.29 13.99 -0.60
C CYS A 29 -12.16 14.49 -1.76
N LYS A 30 -12.42 15.80 -1.84
CA LYS A 30 -13.19 16.40 -2.94
C LYS A 30 -12.54 16.17 -4.31
N ILE A 31 -11.21 16.13 -4.37
CA ILE A 31 -10.45 15.83 -5.60
C ILE A 31 -10.58 14.34 -5.96
N MET A 32 -10.51 13.44 -4.98
CA MET A 32 -10.61 11.99 -5.21
C MET A 32 -12.01 11.53 -5.59
N ASN A 33 -13.04 12.17 -5.04
CA ASN A 33 -14.44 11.77 -5.22
C ASN A 33 -14.86 11.57 -6.70
N PRO A 34 -14.65 12.52 -7.64
CA PRO A 34 -15.01 12.29 -9.04
C PRO A 34 -14.22 11.16 -9.70
N ILE A 35 -12.96 10.96 -9.29
CA ILE A 35 -12.09 9.89 -9.80
C ILE A 35 -12.61 8.52 -9.35
N LEU A 36 -12.87 8.37 -8.05
CA LEU A 36 -13.44 7.14 -7.48
C LEU A 36 -14.80 6.82 -8.06
N LYS A 37 -15.66 7.84 -8.26
CA LYS A 37 -16.96 7.66 -8.91
C LYS A 37 -16.80 7.15 -10.34
N SER A 38 -15.91 7.76 -11.12
CA SER A 38 -15.62 7.32 -12.50
C SER A 38 -15.13 5.88 -12.55
N ALA A 39 -14.16 5.52 -11.69
CA ALA A 39 -13.65 4.16 -11.60
C ALA A 39 -14.75 3.17 -11.18
N SER A 40 -15.57 3.52 -10.18
CA SER A 40 -16.67 2.67 -9.72
C SER A 40 -17.71 2.40 -10.80
N GLU A 41 -18.05 3.38 -11.64
CA GLU A 41 -18.98 3.17 -12.75
C GLU A 41 -18.35 2.31 -13.84
N LYS A 42 -17.08 2.53 -14.16
CA LYS A 42 -16.34 1.75 -15.16
C LYS A 42 -16.22 0.27 -14.81
N TYR A 43 -16.04 -0.05 -13.53
CA TYR A 43 -15.91 -1.44 -13.02
C TYR A 43 -17.18 -1.90 -12.29
N ARG A 44 -18.33 -1.32 -12.61
CA ARG A 44 -19.61 -1.67 -11.99
C ARG A 44 -19.91 -3.16 -12.17
N GLY A 45 -20.29 -3.80 -11.07
CA GLY A 45 -20.55 -5.25 -11.04
C GLY A 45 -19.29 -6.12 -10.95
N GLN A 46 -18.09 -5.52 -10.93
CA GLN A 46 -16.83 -6.22 -10.67
C GLN A 46 -16.17 -5.74 -9.37
N VAL A 47 -16.28 -4.44 -9.07
CA VAL A 47 -15.74 -3.82 -7.85
C VAL A 47 -16.81 -2.90 -7.27
N GLU A 48 -17.03 -2.99 -5.96
CA GLU A 48 -17.96 -2.13 -5.25
C GLU A 48 -17.21 -0.97 -4.56
N LEU A 49 -17.75 0.24 -4.64
CA LEU A 49 -17.27 1.40 -3.90
C LEU A 49 -18.25 1.77 -2.78
N LEU A 50 -17.76 1.79 -1.54
CA LEU A 50 -18.47 2.27 -0.37
C LEU A 50 -17.80 3.55 0.14
N LYS A 51 -18.59 4.60 0.34
CA LYS A 51 -18.11 5.87 0.90
C LYS A 51 -18.66 6.04 2.30
N ILE A 52 -17.79 6.32 3.26
CA ILE A 52 -18.13 6.50 4.67
C ILE A 52 -17.71 7.91 5.09
N ASN A 53 -18.69 8.69 5.54
CA ASN A 53 -18.42 9.99 6.14
C ASN A 53 -17.80 9.78 7.53
N ALA A 54 -16.60 10.32 7.73
CA ALA A 54 -15.83 10.24 8.97
C ALA A 54 -16.56 10.91 10.15
N ASP A 55 -17.26 12.02 9.89
CA ASP A 55 -17.97 12.79 10.91
C ASP A 55 -19.18 12.00 11.47
N GLU A 56 -19.79 11.14 10.65
CA GLU A 56 -20.99 10.36 10.98
C GLU A 56 -20.69 8.97 11.55
N SER A 57 -19.42 8.54 11.53
CA SER A 57 -19.05 7.16 11.90
C SER A 57 -17.79 7.09 12.81
N PRO A 58 -17.67 7.91 13.87
CA PRO A 58 -16.44 8.02 14.65
C PRO A 58 -16.05 6.73 15.40
N GLU A 59 -17.02 5.92 15.84
CA GLU A 59 -16.78 4.62 16.48
C GLU A 59 -16.10 3.65 15.50
N LEU A 60 -16.61 3.58 14.27
CA LEU A 60 -16.07 2.73 13.21
C LEU A 60 -14.63 3.15 12.86
N LEU A 61 -14.38 4.47 12.74
CA LEU A 61 -13.04 4.98 12.47
C LEU A 61 -12.05 4.59 13.58
N ARG A 62 -12.47 4.67 14.85
CA ARG A 62 -11.65 4.26 16.01
C ARG A 62 -11.30 2.77 15.95
N GLN A 63 -12.28 1.91 15.73
CA GLN A 63 -12.05 0.46 15.63
C GLN A 63 -11.10 0.10 14.48
N LEU A 64 -11.30 0.74 13.32
CA LEU A 64 -10.45 0.52 12.16
C LEU A 64 -9.09 1.23 12.28
N LYS A 65 -8.86 2.06 13.32
CA LYS A 65 -7.66 2.89 13.51
C LYS A 65 -7.41 3.86 12.34
N ILE A 66 -8.46 4.56 11.93
CA ILE A 66 -8.43 5.59 10.89
C ILE A 66 -8.37 6.95 11.58
N PHE A 67 -7.20 7.59 11.52
CA PHE A 67 -6.93 8.87 12.17
C PHE A 67 -6.82 10.04 11.17
N SER A 68 -6.90 9.76 9.88
CA SER A 68 -6.71 10.74 8.81
C SER A 68 -7.54 10.37 7.59
N ILE A 69 -8.03 11.39 6.89
CA ILE A 69 -8.78 11.26 5.65
C ILE A 69 -8.09 12.04 4.52
N PRO A 70 -8.21 11.61 3.25
CA PRO A 70 -8.90 10.39 2.82
C PRO A 70 -8.12 9.13 3.19
N THR A 71 -8.83 8.05 3.51
CA THR A 71 -8.24 6.71 3.65
C THR A 71 -9.02 5.73 2.79
N LEU A 72 -8.30 4.92 2.02
CA LEU A 72 -8.85 3.80 1.25
C LEU A 72 -8.53 2.48 1.95
N LEU A 73 -9.55 1.66 2.15
CA LEU A 73 -9.41 0.24 2.48
C LEU A 73 -9.97 -0.59 1.33
N VAL A 74 -9.42 -1.79 1.12
CA VAL A 74 -10.05 -2.76 0.23
C VAL A 74 -10.24 -4.07 0.95
N TYR A 75 -11.44 -4.61 0.82
CA TYR A 75 -11.81 -5.92 1.30
C TYR A 75 -12.04 -6.88 0.14
N ARG A 76 -11.58 -8.11 0.29
CA ARG A 76 -11.86 -9.24 -0.60
C ARG A 76 -12.10 -10.46 0.29
N ASP A 77 -13.17 -11.19 0.04
CA ASP A 77 -13.57 -12.37 0.83
C ASP A 77 -13.61 -12.10 2.34
N GLY A 78 -14.18 -10.95 2.72
CA GLY A 78 -14.28 -10.50 4.12
C GLY A 78 -12.97 -10.05 4.77
N LYS A 79 -11.84 -10.08 4.05
CA LYS A 79 -10.51 -9.74 4.59
C LYS A 79 -9.99 -8.42 4.02
N ALA A 80 -9.39 -7.60 4.86
CA ALA A 80 -8.70 -6.39 4.43
C ALA A 80 -7.40 -6.76 3.68
N VAL A 81 -7.33 -6.47 2.38
CA VAL A 81 -6.19 -6.79 1.50
C VAL A 81 -5.35 -5.57 1.13
N TYR A 82 -5.91 -4.37 1.27
CA TYR A 82 -5.23 -3.12 0.95
C TYR A 82 -5.61 -2.01 1.93
N ARG A 83 -4.63 -1.15 2.21
CA ARG A 83 -4.81 0.07 2.99
C ARG A 83 -3.91 1.16 2.43
N LYS A 84 -4.49 2.33 2.20
CA LYS A 84 -3.74 3.51 1.77
C LYS A 84 -4.31 4.77 2.40
N VAL A 85 -3.42 5.54 3.02
CA VAL A 85 -3.74 6.82 3.65
C VAL A 85 -3.31 7.96 2.72
N GLY A 86 -4.14 8.99 2.66
CA GLY A 86 -3.89 10.21 1.88
C GLY A 86 -4.36 10.12 0.43
N ALA A 87 -4.34 11.26 -0.25
CA ALA A 87 -4.83 11.38 -1.61
C ALA A 87 -4.03 10.52 -2.59
N GLN A 88 -4.75 9.86 -3.52
CA GLN A 88 -4.14 9.04 -4.57
C GLN A 88 -4.33 9.69 -5.94
N PRO A 89 -3.32 9.62 -6.83
CA PRO A 89 -3.45 10.10 -8.19
C PRO A 89 -4.43 9.22 -8.99
N ALA A 90 -5.06 9.78 -10.01
CA ALA A 90 -6.07 9.08 -10.81
C ALA A 90 -5.57 7.75 -11.39
N ALA A 91 -4.35 7.72 -11.92
CA ALA A 91 -3.74 6.51 -12.46
C ALA A 91 -3.61 5.38 -11.40
N ALA A 92 -3.34 5.72 -10.14
CA ALA A 92 -3.25 4.73 -9.07
C ALA A 92 -4.63 4.17 -8.67
N ILE A 93 -5.67 5.01 -8.69
CA ILE A 93 -7.05 4.57 -8.43
C ILE A 93 -7.52 3.67 -9.57
N GLU A 94 -7.30 4.07 -10.83
CA GLU A 94 -7.66 3.24 -11.99
C GLU A 94 -6.93 1.89 -11.97
N ALA A 95 -5.63 1.88 -11.69
CA ALA A 95 -4.86 0.64 -11.59
C ALA A 95 -5.34 -0.25 -10.43
N LEU A 96 -5.73 0.35 -9.30
CA LEU A 96 -6.31 -0.38 -8.17
C LEU A 96 -7.60 -1.08 -8.58
N PHE A 97 -8.56 -0.37 -9.18
CA PHE A 97 -9.83 -0.96 -9.59
C PHE A 97 -9.64 -2.01 -10.71
N ALA A 98 -8.78 -1.75 -11.69
CA ALA A 98 -8.44 -2.72 -12.73
C ALA A 98 -7.87 -4.02 -12.14
N GLY A 99 -6.87 -3.91 -11.25
CA GLY A 99 -6.28 -5.07 -10.59
C GLY A 99 -7.27 -5.84 -9.71
N LEU A 100 -8.23 -5.14 -9.09
CA LEU A 100 -9.28 -5.78 -8.30
C LEU A 100 -10.26 -6.57 -9.18
N ALA A 101 -10.67 -5.98 -10.30
CA ALA A 101 -11.57 -6.59 -11.28
C ALA A 101 -10.96 -7.85 -11.93
N GLU A 102 -9.65 -7.81 -12.22
CA GLU A 102 -8.90 -8.94 -12.78
C GLU A 102 -8.56 -10.03 -11.74
N GLY A 103 -8.96 -9.87 -10.47
CA GLY A 103 -8.67 -10.85 -9.42
C GLY A 103 -7.19 -10.92 -9.03
N LYS A 104 -6.35 -9.97 -9.47
CA LYS A 104 -4.92 -9.95 -9.11
C LYS A 104 -4.75 -9.80 -7.60
N GLU A 105 -3.78 -10.54 -7.04
CA GLU A 105 -3.32 -10.33 -5.67
C GLU A 105 -2.79 -8.90 -5.53
N ILE A 106 -3.34 -8.14 -4.59
CA ILE A 106 -2.92 -6.76 -4.34
C ILE A 106 -1.53 -6.84 -3.69
N GLN A 107 -0.50 -6.49 -4.47
CA GLN A 107 0.89 -6.59 -4.07
C GLN A 107 1.16 -5.78 -2.80
N LYS A 108 1.29 -6.47 -1.65
CA LYS A 108 1.83 -5.90 -0.42
C LYS A 108 3.24 -5.39 -0.74
N SER A 109 3.47 -4.10 -0.60
CA SER A 109 4.76 -3.49 -0.93
C SER A 109 5.80 -3.84 0.14
N GLY A 110 6.44 -5.00 0.03
CA GLY A 110 7.59 -5.38 0.87
C GLY A 110 7.84 -6.89 0.94
N PRO A 111 9.08 -7.31 1.28
CA PRO A 111 9.43 -8.72 1.48
C PRO A 111 8.68 -9.33 2.67
N THR A 112 8.27 -10.59 2.53
CA THR A 112 7.56 -11.34 3.57
C THR A 112 8.46 -11.58 4.80
N PRO A 113 7.92 -11.90 5.98
CA PRO A 113 8.74 -12.21 7.16
C PRO A 113 9.78 -13.31 6.91
N PHE A 114 9.43 -14.32 6.12
CA PHE A 114 10.34 -15.39 5.73
C PHE A 114 11.43 -14.90 4.76
N ASP A 115 11.08 -14.12 3.74
CA ASP A 115 12.07 -13.52 2.82
C ASP A 115 13.07 -12.64 3.56
N ARG A 116 12.60 -11.90 4.57
CA ARG A 116 13.47 -11.06 5.40
C ARG A 116 14.45 -11.92 6.18
N LEU A 117 13.95 -12.97 6.85
CA LEU A 117 14.79 -13.88 7.62
C LEU A 117 15.83 -14.56 6.72
N LEU A 118 15.42 -14.99 5.53
CA LEU A 118 16.30 -15.61 4.54
C LEU A 118 17.40 -14.64 4.07
N ARG A 119 17.03 -13.39 3.74
CA ARG A 119 17.99 -12.35 3.31
C ARG A 119 18.94 -11.93 4.43
N LEU A 120 18.45 -11.81 5.66
CA LEU A 120 19.28 -11.53 6.84
C LEU A 120 20.27 -12.68 7.08
N GLY A 121 19.77 -13.92 7.11
CA GLY A 121 20.60 -15.11 7.34
C GLY A 121 21.66 -15.27 6.25
N ALA A 122 21.27 -15.25 4.98
CA ALA A 122 22.20 -15.35 3.86
C ALA A 122 23.22 -14.19 3.86
N GLY A 123 22.78 -12.97 4.16
CA GLY A 123 23.66 -11.80 4.19
C GLY A 123 24.70 -11.87 5.31
N LEU A 124 24.31 -12.33 6.52
CA LEU A 124 25.23 -12.56 7.63
C LEU A 124 26.22 -13.68 7.34
N VAL A 125 25.78 -14.77 6.69
CA VAL A 125 26.67 -15.86 6.26
C VAL A 125 27.70 -15.36 5.24
N ILE A 126 27.26 -14.64 4.19
CA ILE A 126 28.15 -14.10 3.16
C ILE A 126 29.16 -13.12 3.76
N ALA A 127 28.71 -12.20 4.63
CA ALA A 127 29.60 -11.27 5.31
C ALA A 127 30.59 -12.00 6.24
N GLY A 128 30.13 -13.03 6.96
CA GLY A 128 30.95 -13.84 7.85
C GLY A 128 32.06 -14.59 7.12
N ILE A 129 31.74 -15.23 5.98
CA ILE A 129 32.73 -15.88 5.10
C ILE A 129 33.78 -14.84 4.63
N GLY A 130 33.34 -13.62 4.35
CA GLY A 130 34.24 -12.51 3.96
C GLY A 130 35.22 -12.07 5.05
N VAL A 131 35.02 -12.45 6.31
CA VAL A 131 35.87 -12.06 7.46
C VAL A 131 36.74 -13.23 7.97
N THR A 132 36.48 -14.47 7.54
CA THR A 132 37.29 -15.62 7.95
C THR A 132 38.63 -15.69 7.19
N GLY A 133 39.75 -15.66 7.92
CA GLY A 133 41.10 -15.78 7.36
C GLY A 133 41.64 -14.44 6.85
N GLN A 134 41.47 -14.16 5.56
CA GLN A 134 41.81 -12.87 4.94
C GLN A 134 40.53 -12.11 4.59
N ILE A 135 40.50 -10.81 4.88
CA ILE A 135 39.30 -9.98 4.65
C ILE A 135 39.03 -9.85 3.15
N ASN A 136 37.91 -10.42 2.71
CA ASN A 136 37.37 -10.25 1.37
C ASN A 136 36.26 -9.18 1.40
N TYR A 137 36.64 -7.93 1.14
CA TYR A 137 35.74 -6.77 1.16
C TYR A 137 34.54 -6.91 0.21
N LEU A 138 34.69 -7.65 -0.90
CA LEU A 138 33.59 -7.87 -1.83
C LEU A 138 32.47 -8.69 -1.18
N LEU A 139 32.82 -9.77 -0.49
CA LEU A 139 31.85 -10.60 0.24
C LEU A 139 31.23 -9.83 1.41
N VAL A 140 32.02 -9.05 2.14
CA VAL A 140 31.50 -8.19 3.23
C VAL A 140 30.49 -7.17 2.69
N LEU A 141 30.79 -6.53 1.56
CA LEU A 141 29.90 -5.56 0.93
C LEU A 141 28.61 -6.23 0.41
N LEU A 142 28.72 -7.35 -0.30
CA LEU A 142 27.56 -8.09 -0.81
C LEU A 142 26.66 -8.60 0.32
N GLY A 143 27.26 -9.14 1.39
CA GLY A 143 26.54 -9.54 2.59
C GLY A 143 25.83 -8.36 3.26
N GLY A 144 26.51 -7.21 3.38
CA GLY A 144 25.94 -5.98 3.91
C GLY A 144 24.76 -5.44 3.09
N VAL A 145 24.86 -5.45 1.76
CA VAL A 145 23.76 -5.07 0.85
C VAL A 145 22.57 -6.03 1.00
N LEU A 146 22.83 -7.33 1.11
CA LEU A 146 21.76 -8.32 1.26
C LEU A 146 21.04 -8.18 2.60
N VAL A 147 21.78 -7.97 3.70
CA VAL A 147 21.22 -7.65 5.02
C VAL A 147 20.38 -6.36 4.95
N PHE A 148 20.91 -5.30 4.33
CA PHE A 148 20.18 -4.05 4.16
C PHE A 148 18.88 -4.25 3.36
N SER A 149 18.92 -5.07 2.30
CA SER A 149 17.75 -5.42 1.47
C SER A 149 16.65 -6.19 2.22
N ALA A 150 16.90 -6.68 3.42
CA ALA A 150 15.89 -7.29 4.27
C ALA A 150 15.08 -6.25 5.09
N VAL A 151 15.60 -5.03 5.24
CA VAL A 151 15.02 -4.00 6.15
C VAL A 151 14.87 -2.63 5.48
N TYR A 152 15.32 -2.47 4.22
CA TYR A 152 15.31 -1.20 3.50
C TYR A 152 13.92 -0.53 3.45
N ASP A 153 12.85 -1.33 3.38
CA ASP A 153 11.46 -0.88 3.30
C ASP A 153 10.94 -0.27 4.61
N ARG A 154 11.61 -0.59 5.73
CA ARG A 154 11.34 -0.07 7.07
C ARG A 154 12.15 1.19 7.39
N CYS A 155 13.12 1.54 6.54
CA CYS A 155 13.91 2.75 6.69
C CYS A 155 13.15 3.97 6.12
N PRO A 156 12.75 4.94 6.96
CA PRO A 156 12.03 6.14 6.49
C PRO A 156 12.87 6.98 5.52
N ILE A 157 14.19 7.01 5.72
CA ILE A 157 15.15 7.71 4.84
C ILE A 157 15.12 7.10 3.43
N TYR A 158 15.15 5.77 3.31
CA TYR A 158 15.09 5.11 2.00
C TYR A 158 13.79 5.42 1.25
N ARG A 159 12.64 5.45 1.93
CA ARG A 159 11.37 5.83 1.30
C ARG A 159 11.40 7.27 0.77
N ALA A 160 11.97 8.20 1.53
CA ALA A 160 12.11 9.58 1.10
C ALA A 160 13.05 9.72 -0.12
N VAL A 161 14.23 9.09 -0.06
CA VAL A 161 15.24 9.13 -1.14
C VAL A 161 14.72 8.45 -2.40
N SER A 162 14.11 7.26 -2.29
CA SER A 162 13.60 6.53 -3.45
C SER A 162 12.50 7.28 -4.21
N ASN A 163 11.62 8.00 -3.50
CA ASN A 163 10.62 8.86 -4.13
C ASN A 163 11.26 10.07 -4.83
N TRP A 164 12.25 10.70 -4.22
CA TRP A 164 13.00 11.81 -4.81
C TRP A 164 13.75 11.37 -6.09
N VAL A 165 14.43 10.22 -6.05
CA VAL A 165 15.12 9.64 -7.22
C VAL A 165 14.13 9.34 -8.34
N LYS A 166 12.97 8.73 -8.04
CA LYS A 166 11.93 8.48 -9.04
C LYS A 166 11.42 9.76 -9.69
N ASN A 167 11.20 10.81 -8.89
CA ASN A 167 10.76 12.11 -9.40
C ASN A 167 11.82 12.75 -10.30
N LEU A 168 13.10 12.62 -9.98
CA LEU A 168 14.20 13.10 -10.82
C LEU A 168 14.31 12.34 -12.14
N LEU A 169 14.20 11.01 -12.10
CA LEU A 169 14.22 10.17 -13.30
C LEU A 169 13.00 10.40 -14.21
N GLN A 170 11.85 10.74 -13.63
CA GLN A 170 10.68 11.16 -14.42
C GLN A 170 10.89 12.53 -15.05
N ARG A 171 11.52 13.47 -14.36
CA ARG A 171 11.85 14.79 -14.92
C ARG A 171 12.86 14.70 -16.07
N SER A 172 13.89 13.85 -15.95
CA SER A 172 14.86 13.67 -17.03
C SER A 172 14.25 13.03 -18.29
N LYS A 173 13.29 12.11 -18.12
CA LYS A 173 12.54 11.49 -19.25
C LYS A 173 11.54 12.42 -19.94
N LEU A 174 11.14 13.53 -19.32
CA LEU A 174 10.24 14.53 -19.91
C LEU A 174 11.01 15.61 -20.69
N GLN A 175 12.34 15.64 -20.57
CA GLN A 175 13.22 16.62 -21.23
C GLN A 175 14.07 16.00 -22.36
N ALA A 176 13.82 14.74 -22.71
CA ALA A 176 14.42 14.01 -23.83
C ALA A 176 13.31 13.53 -24.77
#